data_AF-A0A968TZ30-F1
#
_entry.id   AF-A0A968TZ30-F1
#
_cell.length_a   1.000
_cell.length_b   1.000
_cell.length_c   1.000
_cell.angle_alpha   90.00
_cell.angle_beta   90.00
_cell.angle_gamma   90.00
#
_symmetry.space_group_name_H-M   'P 1'
#
loop_
_entity.id
_entity.type
_entity.pdbx_description
1 polymer ?
#
loop_
_entity_poly.entity_id
_entity_poly.type
_entity_poly.pdbx_seq_one_letter_code
_entity_poly.pdbx_strand_id
1 'polypeptide(L)'
;MSWKGVEFPIAVLFLAGFGGCLLLQGCIWLFFLFTSNQELARLEQLPVVSAAGLRDSTTGREVLIEGRIDERSPVAESGLVAYHVEQLRENSDGDLEWRTTETIAPPLLVLLADGPVQVSGDYSLRNPPAEVTMSSDLRHTGFPVHTPLIAIGMIVDGLEGQNFGPSLSPRAPAPILSRKHRRLRCRAHGSVASCQASVCCCWQLALLC
;
A
#
# COMPACT_ATOMS: atom_id res chain seq x y z
N MET A 1 33.45 -10.78 -59.36
CA MET A 1 32.36 -9.87 -58.96
C MET A 1 32.66 -9.35 -57.57
N SER A 2 33.15 -8.11 -57.48
CA SER A 2 33.63 -7.49 -56.23
C SER A 2 32.47 -6.76 -55.54
N TRP A 3 31.87 -7.39 -54.53
CA TRP A 3 30.89 -6.76 -53.64
C TRP A 3 31.62 -5.88 -52.62
N LYS A 4 31.99 -4.65 -53.00
CA LYS A 4 32.64 -3.67 -52.08
C LYS A 4 31.79 -2.43 -51.81
N GLY A 5 30.50 -2.44 -52.17
CA GLY A 5 29.64 -1.24 -52.15
C GLY A 5 28.52 -1.20 -51.11
N VAL A 6 28.21 -2.30 -50.40
CA VAL A 6 26.94 -2.42 -49.63
C VAL A 6 27.15 -2.63 -48.12
N GLU A 7 28.38 -2.79 -47.63
CA GLU A 7 28.65 -3.09 -46.21
C GLU A 7 28.66 -1.83 -45.31
N PHE A 8 28.92 -0.66 -45.88
CA PHE A 8 28.96 0.60 -45.13
C PHE A 8 27.61 1.10 -44.58
N PRO A 9 26.48 1.07 -45.31
CA PRO A 9 25.22 1.62 -44.80
C PRO A 9 24.65 0.81 -43.63
N ILE A 10 24.91 -0.50 -43.57
CA ILE A 10 24.36 -1.37 -42.53
C ILE A 10 24.99 -1.04 -41.18
N ALA A 11 26.33 -0.92 -41.12
CA ALA A 11 27.03 -0.58 -39.87
C ALA A 11 26.61 0.78 -39.29
N VAL A 12 26.40 1.78 -40.14
CA VAL A 12 25.94 3.12 -39.73
C VAL A 12 24.51 3.07 -39.17
N LEU A 13 23.62 2.31 -39.80
CA LEU A 13 22.25 2.12 -39.31
C LEU A 13 22.21 1.37 -37.97
N PHE A 14 23.04 0.34 -37.78
CA PHE A 14 23.15 -0.37 -36.51
C PHE A 14 23.68 0.54 -35.40
N LEU A 15 24.72 1.32 -35.67
CA LEU A 15 25.29 2.25 -34.68
C LEU A 15 24.27 3.32 -34.28
N ALA A 16 23.56 3.90 -35.25
CA ALA A 16 22.53 4.90 -35.00
C ALA A 16 21.34 4.31 -34.22
N GLY A 17 20.88 3.11 -34.58
CA GLY A 17 19.80 2.42 -33.88
C GLY A 17 20.17 2.07 -32.44
N PHE A 18 21.37 1.51 -32.22
CA PHE A 18 21.86 1.15 -30.90
C PHE A 18 22.08 2.40 -30.02
N GLY A 19 22.70 3.44 -30.57
CA GLY A 19 22.87 4.72 -29.87
C GLY A 19 21.53 5.36 -29.49
N GLY A 20 20.53 5.32 -30.39
CA GLY A 20 19.18 5.79 -30.11
C GLY A 20 18.51 5.00 -28.97
N CYS A 21 18.67 3.68 -28.94
CA CYS A 21 18.13 2.84 -27.86
C CYS A 21 18.75 3.18 -26.50
N LEU A 22 20.07 3.40 -26.44
CA LEU A 22 20.76 3.77 -25.20
C LEU A 22 20.31 5.15 -24.69
N LEU A 23 20.13 6.13 -25.58
CA LEU A 23 19.61 7.45 -25.20
C LEU A 23 18.19 7.35 -24.65
N LEU A 24 17.32 6.55 -25.27
CA LEU A 24 15.96 6.33 -24.77
C LEU A 24 15.95 5.67 -23.39
N GLN A 25 16.77 4.63 -23.19
CA GLN A 25 16.91 3.98 -21.87
C GLN A 25 17.43 4.96 -20.81
N GLY A 26 18.41 5.79 -21.16
CA GLY A 26 18.93 6.84 -20.28
C GLY A 26 17.86 7.87 -19.90
N CYS A 27 17.06 8.32 -20.87
CA CYS A 27 15.95 9.25 -20.62
C CYS A 27 14.88 8.64 -19.72
N ILE A 28 14.54 7.37 -19.92
CA ILE A 28 13.57 6.65 -19.07
C ILE A 28 14.11 6.57 -17.63
N TRP A 29 15.37 6.16 -17.43
CA TRP A 29 16.00 6.11 -16.12
C TRP A 29 16.03 7.47 -15.43
N LEU A 30 16.38 8.52 -16.17
CA LEU A 30 16.41 9.88 -15.64
C LEU A 30 15.01 10.34 -15.20
N PHE A 31 13.97 10.01 -15.97
CA PHE A 31 12.59 10.33 -15.62
C PHE A 31 12.15 9.66 -14.29
N PHE A 32 12.51 8.40 -14.06
CA PHE A 32 12.22 7.70 -12.80
C PHE A 32 12.95 8.32 -11.58
N LEU A 33 14.14 8.89 -11.78
CA LEU A 33 14.86 9.59 -10.71
C LEU A 33 14.21 10.94 -10.34
N PHE A 34 13.54 11.62 -11.28
CA PHE A 34 12.89 12.89 -11.00
C PHE A 34 11.54 12.75 -10.29
N THR A 35 10.78 11.68 -10.54
CA THR A 35 9.47 11.47 -9.92
C THR A 35 9.55 11.08 -8.45
N SER A 36 10.61 10.41 -8.02
CA SER A 36 10.82 9.99 -6.63
C SER A 36 11.09 11.17 -5.67
N ASN A 37 11.66 12.28 -6.16
CA ASN A 37 11.97 13.45 -5.34
C ASN A 37 10.75 14.32 -5.00
N GLN A 38 9.65 14.22 -5.75
CA GLN A 38 8.46 15.05 -5.52
C GLN A 38 7.77 14.71 -4.20
N GLU A 39 7.81 13.44 -3.79
CA GLU A 39 7.29 13.06 -2.47
C GLU A 39 8.14 13.63 -1.34
N LEU A 40 9.47 13.53 -1.42
CA LEU A 40 10.36 14.11 -0.41
C LEU A 40 10.13 15.62 -0.25
N ALA A 41 10.04 16.35 -1.36
CA ALA A 41 9.79 17.79 -1.34
C ALA A 41 8.44 18.14 -0.69
N ARG A 42 7.42 17.28 -0.83
CA ARG A 42 6.13 17.45 -0.12
C ARG A 42 6.30 17.22 1.38
N LEU A 43 7.09 16.23 1.78
CA LEU A 43 7.31 15.92 3.20
C LEU A 43 8.10 17.02 3.92
N GLU A 44 9.10 17.59 3.26
CA GLU A 44 9.89 18.71 3.81
C GLU A 44 9.05 19.97 4.05
N GLN A 45 7.90 20.10 3.37
CA GLN A 45 6.96 21.20 3.56
C GLN A 45 5.93 20.93 4.66
N LEU A 46 5.80 19.69 5.14
CA LEU A 46 4.85 19.38 6.21
C LEU A 46 5.39 19.90 7.55
N PRO A 47 4.54 20.58 8.35
CA PRO A 47 4.93 21.01 9.67
C PRO A 47 5.18 19.79 10.56
N VAL A 48 6.36 19.72 11.16
CA VAL A 48 6.65 18.77 12.24
C VAL A 48 5.91 19.26 13.48
N VAL A 49 4.99 18.46 13.99
CA VAL A 49 4.13 18.84 15.12
C VAL A 49 4.48 18.02 16.35
N SER A 50 4.69 18.70 17.48
CA SER A 50 4.92 18.05 18.77
C SER A 50 3.60 17.59 19.41
N ALA A 51 3.66 16.76 20.47
CA ALA A 51 2.44 16.28 21.11
C ALA A 51 1.57 17.41 21.69
N ALA A 52 2.19 18.50 22.16
CA ALA A 52 1.47 19.70 22.59
C ALA A 52 0.85 20.43 21.39
N GLY A 53 1.62 20.61 20.32
CA GLY A 53 1.12 21.24 19.09
C GLY A 53 -0.03 20.46 18.45
N LEU A 54 -0.08 19.14 18.63
CA LEU A 54 -1.18 18.31 18.14
C LEU A 54 -2.48 18.60 18.89
N ARG A 55 -2.43 18.86 20.20
CA ARG A 55 -3.64 19.16 21.02
C ARG A 55 -4.26 20.51 20.70
N ASP A 56 -3.43 21.47 20.26
CA ASP A 56 -3.86 22.83 19.92
C ASP A 56 -4.17 22.99 18.42
N SER A 57 -3.87 21.97 17.62
CA SER A 57 -4.11 22.01 16.17
C SER A 57 -5.58 21.84 15.83
N THR A 58 -5.96 22.26 14.63
CA THR A 58 -7.32 22.03 14.12
C THR A 58 -7.41 20.65 13.48
N THR A 59 -8.51 19.95 13.73
CA THR A 59 -8.83 18.70 13.03
C THR A 59 -8.88 18.88 11.52
N GLY A 60 -8.57 17.82 10.78
CA GLY A 60 -8.52 17.81 9.32
C GLY A 60 -7.26 18.42 8.72
N ARG A 61 -6.23 18.72 9.54
CA ARG A 61 -4.92 19.16 9.04
C ARG A 61 -3.96 17.98 8.86
N GLU A 62 -3.30 17.91 7.71
CA GLU A 62 -2.20 16.96 7.49
C GLU A 62 -0.96 17.42 8.24
N VAL A 63 -0.40 16.55 9.08
CA VAL A 63 0.80 16.85 9.87
C VAL A 63 1.75 15.66 9.86
N LEU A 64 3.01 15.95 10.16
CA LEU A 64 4.07 14.96 10.29
C LEU A 64 4.46 14.91 11.77
N ILE A 65 4.50 13.70 12.32
CA ILE A 65 5.00 13.46 13.68
C ILE A 65 6.24 12.58 13.62
N GLU A 66 7.25 12.96 14.38
CA GLU A 66 8.48 12.20 14.56
C GLU A 66 8.52 11.66 15.98
N GLY A 67 8.75 10.37 16.12
CA GLY A 67 8.76 9.73 17.43
C GLY A 67 9.23 8.30 17.39
N ARG A 68 8.93 7.56 18.45
CA ARG A 68 9.26 6.13 18.58
C ARG A 68 8.01 5.36 18.93
N ILE A 69 7.92 4.10 18.50
CA ILE A 69 6.81 3.23 18.91
C ILE A 69 6.89 2.99 20.42
N ASP A 70 5.81 3.29 21.13
CA ASP A 70 5.64 3.05 22.55
C ASP A 70 5.42 1.54 22.81
N GLU A 71 5.99 1.03 23.90
CA GLU A 71 5.89 -0.38 24.31
C GLU A 71 4.48 -0.84 24.67
N ARG A 72 3.58 0.12 24.95
CA ARG A 72 2.16 -0.16 25.21
C ARG A 72 1.36 -0.40 23.93
N SER A 73 1.96 -0.22 22.76
CA SER A 73 1.31 -0.53 21.49
C SER A 73 1.03 -2.04 21.39
N PRO A 74 -0.08 -2.46 20.78
CA PRO A 74 -0.39 -3.88 20.62
C PRO A 74 0.64 -4.55 19.70
N VAL A 75 1.42 -5.47 20.28
CA VAL A 75 2.50 -6.20 19.60
C VAL A 75 2.00 -7.58 19.17
N ALA A 76 2.35 -8.01 17.97
CA ALA A 76 2.16 -9.38 17.51
C ALA A 76 3.05 -10.36 18.27
N GLU A 77 2.75 -11.66 18.19
CA GLU A 77 3.64 -12.73 18.70
C GLU A 77 5.05 -12.64 18.12
N SER A 78 5.19 -12.06 16.92
CA SER A 78 6.47 -11.82 16.24
C SER A 78 7.29 -10.67 16.79
N GLY A 79 6.80 -9.93 17.80
CA GLY A 79 7.46 -8.73 18.32
C GLY A 79 7.30 -7.50 17.42
N LEU A 80 6.41 -7.55 16.42
CA LEU A 80 6.18 -6.46 15.46
C LEU A 80 4.84 -5.75 15.75
N VAL A 81 4.79 -4.46 15.44
CA VAL A 81 3.57 -3.65 15.36
C VAL A 81 3.33 -3.24 13.91
N ALA A 82 2.08 -2.91 13.56
CA ALA A 82 1.68 -2.45 12.22
C ALA A 82 2.34 -3.27 11.10
N TYR A 83 2.00 -4.56 11.05
CA TYR A 83 2.69 -5.54 10.23
C TYR A 83 1.77 -6.12 9.15
N HIS A 84 2.40 -6.62 8.11
CA HIS A 84 1.75 -7.36 7.03
C HIS A 84 2.22 -8.80 7.08
N VAL A 85 1.30 -9.73 6.82
CA VAL A 85 1.59 -11.15 6.68
C VAL A 85 1.76 -11.45 5.20
N GLU A 86 2.93 -11.93 4.83
CA GLU A 86 3.27 -12.29 3.46
C GLU A 86 3.44 -13.80 3.35
N GLN A 87 2.81 -14.36 2.32
CA GLN A 87 2.91 -15.77 2.01
C GLN A 87 3.58 -15.95 0.65
N LEU A 88 4.50 -16.90 0.57
CA LEU A 88 5.14 -17.28 -0.68
C LEU A 88 4.13 -18.01 -1.56
N ARG A 89 3.90 -17.51 -2.78
CA ARG A 89 2.96 -18.10 -3.74
C ARG A 89 3.55 -18.12 -5.13
N GLU A 90 3.18 -19.13 -5.90
CA GLU A 90 3.51 -19.20 -7.32
C GLU A 90 2.65 -18.20 -8.10
N ASN A 91 3.28 -17.41 -8.96
CA ASN A 91 2.62 -16.46 -9.85
C ASN A 91 2.13 -17.16 -11.14
N SER A 92 1.59 -16.40 -12.10
CA SER A 92 1.08 -16.97 -13.36
C SER A 92 2.16 -17.57 -14.25
N ASP A 93 3.43 -17.22 -14.02
CA ASP A 93 4.58 -17.62 -14.82
C ASP A 93 5.33 -18.81 -14.21
N GLY A 94 4.87 -19.28 -13.03
CA GLY A 94 5.49 -20.38 -12.29
C GLY A 94 6.58 -19.94 -11.30
N ASP A 95 6.79 -18.63 -11.14
CA ASP A 95 7.79 -18.10 -10.22
C ASP A 95 7.21 -17.87 -8.82
N LEU A 96 8.01 -18.15 -7.79
CA LEU A 96 7.63 -17.89 -6.40
C LEU A 96 7.78 -16.41 -6.06
N GLU A 97 6.71 -15.79 -5.59
CA GLU A 97 6.68 -14.40 -5.14
C GLU A 97 6.01 -14.27 -3.76
N TRP A 98 6.50 -13.36 -2.94
CA TRP A 98 5.85 -13.00 -1.69
C TRP A 98 4.62 -12.16 -1.98
N ARG A 99 3.46 -12.61 -1.51
CA ARG A 99 2.21 -11.86 -1.60
C ARG A 99 1.68 -11.53 -0.22
N THR A 100 1.36 -10.27 0.00
CA THR A 100 0.63 -9.84 1.18
C THR A 100 -0.74 -10.51 1.22
N THR A 101 -0.98 -11.26 2.29
CA THR A 101 -2.24 -11.97 2.54
C THR A 101 -3.10 -11.24 3.57
N GLU A 102 -2.46 -10.59 4.54
CA GLU A 102 -3.14 -9.85 5.60
C GLU A 102 -2.36 -8.58 5.97
N THR A 103 -3.09 -7.53 6.34
CA THR A 103 -2.53 -6.26 6.82
C THR A 103 -3.15 -5.97 8.17
N ILE A 104 -2.31 -5.86 9.20
CA ILE A 104 -2.73 -5.61 10.58
C ILE A 104 -2.18 -4.24 10.99
N ALA A 105 -3.04 -3.23 10.95
CA ALA A 105 -2.71 -1.83 11.30
C ALA A 105 -3.54 -1.38 12.52
N PRO A 106 -3.19 -1.83 13.74
CA PRO A 106 -3.90 -1.40 14.94
C PRO A 106 -3.57 0.08 15.25
N PRO A 107 -4.34 0.74 16.13
CA PRO A 107 -3.93 2.01 16.69
C PRO A 107 -2.55 1.90 17.34
N LEU A 108 -1.64 2.79 16.97
CA LEU A 108 -0.28 2.85 17.49
C LEU A 108 -0.17 3.96 18.51
N LEU A 109 0.61 3.71 19.55
CA LEU A 109 1.07 4.75 20.45
C LEU A 109 2.47 5.15 20.03
N VAL A 110 2.63 6.43 19.68
CA VAL A 110 3.92 7.00 19.31
C VAL A 110 4.38 7.91 20.44
N LEU A 111 5.56 7.63 20.99
CA LEU A 111 6.22 8.44 22.00
C LEU A 111 6.97 9.59 21.32
N LEU A 112 6.48 10.81 21.53
CA LEU A 112 7.16 12.05 21.15
C LEU A 112 7.92 12.60 22.37
N ALA A 113 8.77 13.60 22.16
CA ALA A 113 9.53 14.25 23.23
C ALA A 113 8.64 14.79 24.37
N ASP A 114 7.44 15.25 24.03
CA ASP A 114 6.52 15.95 24.95
C ASP A 114 5.41 15.03 25.50
N GLY A 115 5.42 13.74 25.12
CA GLY A 115 4.45 12.74 25.56
C GLY A 115 3.96 11.81 24.45
N PRO A 116 3.16 10.80 24.81
CA PRO A 116 2.60 9.85 23.86
C PRO A 116 1.43 10.45 23.07
N VAL A 117 1.29 10.02 21.82
CA VAL A 117 0.17 10.34 20.91
C VAL A 117 -0.38 9.04 20.33
N GLN A 118 -1.71 8.92 20.27
CA GLN A 118 -2.36 7.81 19.59
C GLN A 118 -2.55 8.12 18.09
N VAL A 119 -2.11 7.18 17.27
CA VAL A 119 -2.22 7.18 15.81
C VAL A 119 -3.18 6.07 15.43
N SER A 120 -4.26 6.40 14.73
CA SER A 120 -5.35 5.48 14.38
C SER A 120 -5.69 5.57 12.88
N GLY A 121 -6.27 4.53 12.30
CA GLY A 121 -6.67 4.51 10.88
C GLY A 121 -5.52 4.23 9.90
N ASP A 122 -5.68 4.62 8.63
CA ASP A 122 -4.73 4.38 7.54
C ASP A 122 -3.54 5.37 7.58
N TYR A 123 -2.70 5.26 8.60
CA TYR A 123 -1.44 6.01 8.68
C TYR A 123 -0.39 5.42 7.73
N SER A 124 0.55 6.27 7.29
CA SER A 124 1.74 5.84 6.56
C SER A 124 2.97 6.01 7.44
N LEU A 125 3.65 4.89 7.74
CA LEU A 125 4.90 4.87 8.50
C LEU A 125 6.08 4.91 7.55
N ARG A 126 7.03 5.82 7.80
CA ARG A 126 8.30 5.88 7.07
C ARG A 126 9.44 5.43 7.98
N ASN A 127 9.89 4.21 7.72
CA ASN A 127 11.19 3.61 8.08
C ASN A 127 11.23 2.25 7.35
N PRO A 128 12.36 1.70 6.89
CA PRO A 128 12.44 0.29 6.51
C PRO A 128 11.79 -0.62 7.56
N PRO A 129 10.80 -1.44 7.18
CA PRO A 129 10.23 -2.43 8.10
C PRO A 129 11.25 -3.53 8.37
N ALA A 130 11.14 -4.14 9.55
CA ALA A 130 11.83 -5.38 9.88
C ALA A 130 11.05 -6.57 9.29
N GLU A 131 11.80 -7.56 8.81
CA GLU A 131 11.25 -8.82 8.32
C GLU A 131 11.54 -9.93 9.33
N VAL A 132 10.52 -10.73 9.67
CA VAL A 132 10.62 -11.89 10.54
C VAL A 132 10.01 -13.10 9.83
N THR A 133 10.85 -14.06 9.48
CA THR A 133 10.42 -15.32 8.85
C THR A 133 9.86 -16.27 9.90
N MET A 134 8.60 -16.70 9.73
CA MET A 134 7.93 -17.64 10.63
C MET A 134 8.04 -19.09 10.15
N SER A 135 7.97 -19.28 8.83
CA SER A 135 8.16 -20.56 8.15
C SER A 135 8.79 -20.33 6.78
N SER A 136 9.07 -21.40 6.04
CA SER A 136 9.63 -21.33 4.68
C SER A 136 8.73 -20.57 3.69
N ASP A 137 7.42 -20.50 3.96
CA ASP A 137 6.41 -19.90 3.10
C ASP A 137 5.66 -18.74 3.76
N LEU A 138 6.01 -18.35 4.99
CA LEU A 138 5.35 -17.29 5.75
C LEU A 138 6.38 -16.34 6.38
N ARG A 139 6.24 -15.04 6.11
CA ARG A 139 7.01 -14.00 6.78
C ARG A 139 6.13 -12.84 7.20
N HIS A 140 6.49 -12.19 8.29
CA HIS A 140 5.86 -10.97 8.76
C HIS A 140 6.80 -9.80 8.47
N THR A 141 6.25 -8.70 7.97
CA THR A 141 6.98 -7.48 7.66
C THR A 141 6.33 -6.33 8.40
N GLY A 142 7.03 -5.68 9.33
CA GLY A 142 6.44 -4.66 10.20
C GLY A 142 7.48 -3.90 11.01
N PHE A 143 7.06 -3.22 12.08
CA PHE A 143 7.97 -2.36 12.85
C PHE A 143 8.23 -2.94 14.26
N PRO A 144 9.49 -3.05 14.69
CA PRO A 144 9.78 -3.41 16.07
C PRO A 144 9.32 -2.31 17.04
N VAL A 145 9.03 -2.68 18.28
CA VAL A 145 8.83 -1.71 19.38
C VAL A 145 10.08 -0.83 19.55
N HIS A 146 9.91 0.41 20.00
CA HIS A 146 10.98 1.40 20.19
C HIS A 146 11.73 1.84 18.94
N THR A 147 11.27 1.43 17.76
CA THR A 147 11.84 1.85 16.49
C THR A 147 11.48 3.32 16.25
N PRO A 148 12.45 4.18 15.88
CA PRO A 148 12.14 5.54 15.46
C PRO A 148 11.33 5.51 14.17
N LEU A 149 10.34 6.37 14.05
CA LEU A 149 9.54 6.46 12.84
C LEU A 149 9.07 7.89 12.59
N ILE A 150 8.70 8.10 11.34
CA ILE A 150 7.97 9.29 10.90
C ILE A 150 6.59 8.81 10.48
N ALA A 151 5.54 9.35 11.09
CA ALA A 151 4.16 9.09 10.70
C ALA A 151 3.54 10.33 10.04
N ILE A 152 2.81 10.11 8.95
CA ILE A 152 2.14 11.15 8.16
C ILE A 152 0.65 10.84 8.06
N GLY A 153 -0.20 11.84 8.26
CA GLY A 153 -1.63 11.65 8.43
C GLY A 153 -2.35 12.91 8.89
N MET A 154 -3.66 12.79 9.07
CA MET A 154 -4.56 13.90 9.38
C MET A 154 -4.90 13.89 10.85
N ILE A 155 -5.02 15.07 11.44
CA ILE A 155 -5.52 15.20 12.80
C ILE A 155 -7.03 14.88 12.82
N VAL A 156 -7.45 13.97 13.69
CA VAL A 156 -8.84 13.55 13.89
C VAL A 156 -9.20 13.64 15.37
N ASP A 157 -10.45 13.93 15.72
CA ASP A 157 -10.85 13.93 17.14
C ASP A 157 -10.85 12.49 17.69
N GLY A 158 -10.25 12.30 18.87
CA GLY A 158 -10.09 11.01 19.54
C GLY A 158 -10.65 10.99 20.96
N LEU A 159 -10.81 9.78 21.50
CA LEU A 159 -11.36 9.57 22.87
C LEU A 159 -10.38 9.98 23.98
N GLU A 160 -9.08 9.98 23.72
CA GLU A 160 -8.02 10.38 24.67
C GLU A 160 -7.41 11.77 24.34
N GLY A 161 -8.04 12.54 23.45
CA GLY A 161 -7.53 13.81 22.94
C GLY A 161 -7.57 13.85 21.41
N GLN A 162 -6.77 14.71 20.78
CA GLN A 162 -6.64 14.68 19.31
C GLN A 162 -5.84 13.44 18.88
N ASN A 163 -6.44 12.65 18.02
CA ASN A 163 -5.88 11.47 17.39
C ASN A 163 -5.26 11.83 16.03
N PHE A 164 -4.40 10.96 15.53
CA PHE A 164 -3.89 11.04 14.17
C PHE A 164 -4.58 9.97 13.30
N GLY A 165 -4.84 10.29 12.03
CA GLY A 165 -5.74 9.62 11.10
C GLY A 165 -5.14 9.49 9.68
N PRO A 166 -5.85 8.86 8.73
CA PRO A 166 -5.39 8.76 7.35
C PRO A 166 -5.07 10.10 6.69
N SER A 167 -3.96 10.21 5.96
CA SER A 167 -3.82 11.28 4.98
C SER A 167 -4.77 11.02 3.81
N LEU A 168 -5.70 11.95 3.56
CA LEU A 168 -6.47 12.01 2.33
C LEU A 168 -5.58 12.52 1.17
N SER A 169 -4.37 11.98 1.04
CA SER A 169 -3.64 12.13 -0.21
C SER A 169 -4.52 11.53 -1.31
N PRO A 170 -4.76 12.24 -2.42
CA PRO A 170 -5.55 11.71 -3.52
C PRO A 170 -4.84 10.47 -4.05
N ARG A 171 -5.21 9.30 -3.52
CA ARG A 171 -4.84 8.01 -4.07
C ARG A 171 -5.28 8.09 -5.52
N ALA A 172 -4.32 7.99 -6.45
CA ALA A 172 -4.64 7.92 -7.87
C ALA A 172 -5.83 6.96 -8.00
N PRO A 173 -6.95 7.40 -8.60
CA PRO A 173 -8.17 6.61 -8.61
C PRO A 173 -7.79 5.22 -9.06
N ALA A 174 -8.06 4.23 -8.19
CA ALA A 174 -7.74 2.84 -8.49
C ALA A 174 -8.20 2.59 -9.93
N PRO A 175 -7.34 2.03 -10.81
CA PRO A 175 -7.73 1.81 -12.19
C PRO A 175 -9.06 1.09 -12.11
N ILE A 176 -10.10 1.73 -12.63
CA ILE A 176 -11.44 1.13 -12.71
C ILE A 176 -11.20 -0.04 -13.65
N LEU A 177 -10.90 -1.21 -13.06
CA LEU A 177 -10.90 -2.47 -13.77
C LEU A 177 -12.33 -2.60 -14.23
N SER A 178 -12.56 -2.16 -15.46
CA SER A 178 -13.74 -2.40 -16.25
C SER A 178 -14.02 -3.88 -16.08
N ARG A 179 -14.96 -4.15 -15.18
CA ARG A 179 -15.46 -5.48 -14.86
C ARG A 179 -16.19 -5.89 -16.12
N LYS A 180 -15.42 -6.38 -17.10
CA LYS A 180 -15.91 -6.85 -18.39
C LYS A 180 -16.90 -7.92 -18.02
N HIS A 181 -18.18 -7.57 -18.08
CA HIS A 181 -19.30 -8.46 -17.80
C HIS A 181 -19.12 -9.69 -18.68
N ARG A 182 -18.52 -10.74 -18.10
CA ARG A 182 -18.47 -12.06 -18.69
C ARG A 182 -19.91 -12.54 -18.59
N ARG A 183 -20.71 -12.22 -19.61
CA ARG A 183 -22.07 -12.74 -19.79
C ARG A 183 -21.92 -14.26 -19.77
N LEU A 184 -22.22 -14.87 -18.63
CA LEU A 184 -22.45 -16.29 -18.52
C LEU A 184 -23.66 -16.56 -19.42
N ARG A 185 -23.37 -17.03 -20.63
CA ARG A 185 -24.38 -17.46 -21.59
C ARG A 185 -24.88 -18.80 -21.07
N CYS A 186 -25.93 -18.79 -20.24
CA CYS A 186 -26.65 -19.99 -19.87
C CYS A 186 -27.16 -20.64 -21.17
N ARG A 187 -26.53 -21.72 -21.58
CA ARG A 187 -27.01 -22.57 -22.66
C ARG A 187 -28.18 -23.36 -22.09
N ALA A 188 -29.39 -22.85 -22.31
CA ALA A 188 -30.62 -23.56 -22.02
C ALA A 188 -30.65 -24.83 -22.89
N HIS A 189 -30.28 -25.97 -22.30
CA HIS A 189 -30.76 -27.26 -22.79
C HIS A 189 -32.19 -27.41 -22.31
N GLY A 190 -33.13 -27.28 -23.25
CA GLY A 190 -34.53 -27.58 -23.00
C GLY A 190 -34.67 -29.05 -22.63
N SER A 191 -35.15 -29.31 -21.43
CA SER A 191 -35.99 -30.46 -21.13
C SER A 191 -36.86 -30.10 -19.93
N VAL A 192 -38.13 -29.90 -20.24
CA VAL A 192 -39.24 -29.66 -19.33
C VAL A 192 -39.45 -30.88 -18.46
N ALA A 193 -39.48 -30.74 -17.12
CA ALA A 193 -40.44 -31.45 -16.27
C ALA A 193 -40.31 -31.07 -14.78
N SER A 194 -41.50 -30.85 -14.18
CA SER A 194 -41.87 -30.89 -12.77
C SER A 194 -41.27 -29.86 -11.80
N CYS A 195 -42.01 -28.76 -11.66
CA CYS A 195 -42.23 -28.09 -10.39
C CYS A 195 -42.73 -29.07 -9.32
N GLN A 196 -42.08 -29.10 -8.16
CA GLN A 196 -42.77 -29.38 -6.90
C GLN A 196 -42.28 -28.40 -5.84
N ALA A 197 -43.25 -27.63 -5.37
CA ALA A 197 -43.12 -26.65 -4.32
C ALA A 197 -42.79 -27.31 -2.96
N SER A 198 -41.99 -26.63 -2.13
CA SER A 198 -42.19 -26.70 -0.69
C SER A 198 -41.41 -25.64 0.09
N VAL A 199 -42.19 -24.84 0.81
CA VAL A 199 -41.94 -24.27 2.15
C VAL A 199 -40.83 -23.22 2.25
N CYS A 200 -41.13 -21.92 2.29
CA CYS A 200 -41.73 -21.12 3.39
C CYS A 200 -40.86 -21.01 4.65
N CYS A 201 -41.01 -19.84 5.29
CA CYS A 201 -40.62 -19.46 6.65
C CYS A 201 -39.33 -18.64 6.87
N CYS A 202 -39.60 -17.38 7.21
CA CYS A 202 -39.14 -16.69 8.42
C CYS A 202 -37.78 -15.98 8.35
N TRP A 203 -37.80 -14.66 8.13
CA TRP A 203 -37.52 -13.72 9.23
C TRP A 203 -37.83 -12.28 8.82
N GLN A 204 -38.89 -11.74 9.42
CA GLN A 204 -39.25 -10.33 9.40
C GLN A 204 -39.61 -9.95 10.83
N LEU A 205 -39.16 -8.76 11.24
CA LEU A 205 -39.52 -8.00 12.45
C LEU A 205 -38.93 -8.45 13.80
N ALA A 206 -38.04 -7.62 14.33
CA ALA A 206 -38.10 -7.20 15.73
C ALA A 206 -37.65 -5.73 15.86
N LEU A 207 -38.65 -4.88 16.04
CA LEU A 207 -38.59 -3.52 16.57
C LEU A 207 -38.76 -3.60 18.11
N LEU A 208 -38.26 -2.58 18.81
CA LEU A 208 -38.56 -2.18 20.21
C LEU A 208 -37.78 -2.89 21.34
N CYS A 209 -36.73 -2.21 21.80
CA CYS A 209 -36.56 -1.78 23.19
C CYS A 209 -35.62 -0.56 23.23
#